data_AF-A0A2W1LEU8-F1
#
_entry.id   AF-A0A2W1LEU8-F1
#
_cell.length_a   1.000
_cell.length_b   1.000
_cell.length_c   1.000
_cell.angle_alpha   90.00
_cell.angle_beta   90.00
_cell.angle_gamma   90.00
#
_symmetry.space_group_name_H-M   'P 1'
#
loop_
_entity.id
_entity.type
_entity.pdbx_description
1 polymer ?
#
loop_
_entity_poly.entity_id
_entity_poly.type
_entity_poly.pdbx_seq_one_letter_code
_entity_poly.pdbx_strand_id
1 'polypeptide(L)'
;MKNLFLIVGLLACTMLILSVSGPVILGLSHLYQSITFSESKVEKEVLNYLEKKYGREFIVHSIDYKLGIDRSSINVSPTDELTDKFKVVYFGDNYRDKEIRDDYMSLTWKKEADPLIRSIFNKYFSTLDVHMEYNLLLTDIWLENTYNDLTLSFPQTLKIRPDIFFTTVKLHMLNNTNEAQISDAVLLFTKELQQLSINPEISIYIYDEYYFENYSTLQSEIQKVESGFSILHSDKIVTKCYLRDDELKSTKNILACLKGE
;
A
#
# COMPACT_ATOMS: atom_id res chain seq x y z
N MET A 1 -43.30 30.30 -49.92
CA MET A 1 -43.79 29.93 -48.57
C MET A 1 -43.09 28.70 -47.97
N LYS A 2 -42.88 27.59 -48.70
CA LYS A 2 -42.24 26.37 -48.14
C LYS A 2 -40.83 26.57 -47.54
N ASN A 3 -39.99 27.40 -48.15
CA ASN A 3 -38.63 27.67 -47.64
C ASN A 3 -38.61 28.51 -46.34
N LEU A 4 -39.66 29.30 -46.09
CA LEU A 4 -39.75 30.14 -44.88
C LEU A 4 -40.01 29.28 -43.64
N PHE A 5 -40.87 28.27 -43.75
CA PHE A 5 -41.15 27.32 -42.66
C PHE A 5 -39.95 26.45 -42.30
N LEU A 6 -39.11 26.10 -43.29
CA LEU A 6 -37.88 25.34 -43.08
C LEU A 6 -36.82 26.16 -42.33
N ILE A 7 -36.65 27.44 -42.68
CA ILE A 7 -35.71 28.35 -42.00
C ILE A 7 -36.16 28.66 -40.57
N VAL A 8 -37.46 28.93 -40.37
CA VAL A 8 -38.02 29.19 -39.03
C VAL A 8 -37.97 27.93 -38.16
N GLY A 9 -38.23 26.74 -38.73
CA GLY A 9 -38.09 25.47 -38.03
C GLY A 9 -36.65 25.18 -37.61
N LEU A 10 -35.66 25.46 -38.48
CA LEU A 10 -34.24 25.29 -38.17
C LEU A 10 -33.78 26.25 -37.06
N LEU A 11 -34.23 27.51 -37.10
CA LEU A 11 -33.96 28.51 -36.06
C LEU A 11 -34.59 28.14 -34.72
N ALA A 12 -35.79 27.55 -34.73
CA ALA A 12 -36.43 27.05 -33.51
C ALA A 12 -35.67 25.85 -32.91
N CYS A 13 -35.17 24.93 -33.75
CA CYS A 13 -34.34 23.81 -33.30
C CYS A 13 -32.98 24.26 -32.75
N THR A 14 -32.30 25.23 -33.38
CA THR A 14 -31.01 25.75 -32.87
C THR A 14 -31.19 26.55 -31.57
N MET A 15 -32.28 27.32 -31.45
CA MET A 15 -32.65 28.00 -30.20
C MET A 15 -32.96 27.01 -29.08
N LEU A 16 -33.65 25.89 -29.38
CA LEU A 16 -33.90 24.82 -28.41
C LEU A 16 -32.59 24.18 -27.94
N ILE A 17 -31.69 23.84 -28.86
CA ILE A 17 -30.37 23.26 -28.53
C ILE A 17 -29.56 24.23 -27.65
N LEU A 18 -29.53 25.53 -27.97
CA LEU A 18 -28.86 26.56 -27.17
C LEU A 18 -29.53 26.75 -25.78
N SER A 19 -30.86 26.69 -25.73
CA SER A 19 -31.62 26.87 -24.48
C SER A 19 -31.49 25.69 -23.51
N VAL A 20 -31.22 24.48 -24.01
CA VAL A 20 -31.03 23.28 -23.18
C VAL A 20 -29.54 23.09 -22.85
N SER A 21 -28.63 23.47 -23.75
CA SER A 21 -27.18 23.37 -23.51
C SER A 21 -26.64 24.46 -22.59
N GLY A 22 -27.18 25.69 -22.61
CA GLY A 22 -26.77 26.78 -21.72
C GLY A 22 -26.85 26.43 -20.22
N PRO A 23 -28.01 25.96 -19.71
CA PRO A 23 -28.15 25.54 -18.31
C PRO A 23 -27.28 24.33 -17.95
N VAL A 24 -27.08 23.40 -18.88
CA VAL A 24 -26.22 22.21 -18.66
C VAL A 24 -24.74 22.62 -18.57
N ILE A 25 -24.27 23.52 -19.44
CA ILE A 25 -22.90 24.05 -19.43
C ILE A 25 -22.67 24.89 -18.16
N LEU A 26 -23.63 25.74 -17.78
CA LEU A 26 -23.56 26.52 -16.55
C LEU A 26 -23.55 25.60 -15.31
N GLY A 27 -24.41 24.58 -15.27
CA GLY A 27 -24.41 23.57 -14.22
C GLY A 27 -23.08 22.81 -14.11
N LEU A 28 -22.50 22.41 -15.23
CA LEU A 28 -21.17 21.77 -15.28
C LEU A 28 -20.05 22.72 -14.82
N SER A 29 -20.12 24.01 -15.19
CA SER A 29 -19.13 25.00 -14.75
C SER A 29 -19.22 25.29 -13.25
N HIS A 30 -20.42 25.34 -12.68
CA HIS A 30 -20.63 25.52 -11.24
C HIS A 30 -20.19 24.28 -10.46
N LEU A 31 -20.49 23.08 -10.97
CA LEU A 31 -19.98 21.84 -10.40
C LEU A 31 -18.45 21.81 -10.42
N TYR A 32 -17.83 22.14 -11.57
CA TYR A 32 -16.38 22.19 -11.70
C TYR A 32 -15.74 23.20 -10.73
N GLN A 33 -16.24 24.44 -10.68
CA GLN A 33 -15.76 25.45 -9.73
C GLN A 33 -15.94 25.01 -8.27
N SER A 34 -17.06 24.37 -7.94
CA SER A 34 -17.31 23.88 -6.59
C SER A 34 -16.35 22.76 -6.19
N ILE A 35 -16.02 21.86 -7.14
CA ILE A 35 -15.03 20.80 -6.94
C ILE A 35 -13.64 21.40 -6.74
N THR A 36 -13.19 22.30 -7.62
CA THR A 36 -11.86 22.93 -7.51
C THR A 36 -11.69 23.75 -6.24
N PHE A 37 -12.73 24.48 -5.81
CA PHE A 37 -12.70 25.22 -4.55
C PHE A 37 -12.63 24.27 -3.34
N SER A 38 -13.39 23.19 -3.37
CA SER A 38 -13.35 22.14 -2.34
C SER A 38 -11.98 21.50 -2.26
N GLU A 39 -11.37 21.17 -3.41
CA GLU A 39 -10.02 20.60 -3.50
C GLU A 39 -8.98 21.55 -2.90
N SER A 40 -8.99 22.83 -3.27
CA SER A 40 -8.04 23.81 -2.73
C SER A 40 -8.18 24.01 -1.21
N LYS A 41 -9.42 24.00 -0.68
CA LYS A 41 -9.66 24.05 0.77
C LYS A 41 -9.10 22.81 1.47
N VAL A 42 -9.42 21.62 0.96
CA VAL A 42 -8.97 20.33 1.51
C VAL A 42 -7.45 20.24 1.49
N GLU A 43 -6.82 20.60 0.37
CA GLU A 43 -5.35 20.65 0.22
C GLU A 43 -4.71 21.48 1.32
N LYS A 44 -5.17 22.73 1.49
CA LYS A 44 -4.62 23.65 2.48
C LYS A 44 -4.76 23.12 3.91
N GLU A 45 -5.91 22.54 4.24
CA GLU A 45 -6.15 22.00 5.58
C GLU A 45 -5.27 20.77 5.87
N VAL A 46 -5.10 19.90 4.87
CA VAL A 46 -4.23 18.71 4.98
C VAL A 46 -2.77 19.11 5.12
N LEU A 47 -2.28 20.04 4.30
CA LEU A 47 -0.90 20.53 4.40
C LEU A 47 -0.62 21.17 5.77
N ASN A 48 -1.54 22.03 6.25
CA ASN A 48 -1.41 22.64 7.58
C ASN A 48 -1.45 21.61 8.72
N TYR A 49 -2.30 20.58 8.61
CA TYR A 49 -2.32 19.48 9.58
C TYR A 49 -0.97 18.74 9.63
N LEU A 50 -0.44 18.36 8.46
CA LEU A 50 0.83 17.64 8.37
C LEU A 50 2.01 18.48 8.85
N GLU A 51 2.07 19.75 8.44
CA GLU A 51 3.12 20.69 8.88
C GLU A 51 3.08 20.87 10.40
N LYS A 52 1.89 21.03 10.98
CA LYS A 52 1.75 21.15 12.44
C LYS A 52 2.14 19.85 13.17
N LYS A 53 1.80 18.68 12.62
CA LYS A 53 2.06 17.37 13.26
C LYS A 53 3.54 16.97 13.19
N TYR A 54 4.18 17.19 12.04
CA TYR A 54 5.52 16.70 11.73
C TYR A 54 6.60 17.78 11.66
N GLY A 55 6.22 19.07 11.71
CA GLY A 55 7.18 20.18 11.69
C GLY A 55 7.96 20.30 10.38
N ARG A 56 7.38 19.83 9.26
CA ARG A 56 8.01 19.82 7.94
C ARG A 56 7.01 20.15 6.83
N GLU A 57 7.53 20.55 5.67
CA GLU A 57 6.71 20.90 4.52
C GLU A 57 6.36 19.66 3.68
N PHE A 58 5.15 19.68 3.11
CA PHE A 58 4.61 18.61 2.29
C PHE A 58 4.04 19.14 0.98
N ILE A 59 3.92 18.27 -0.03
CA ILE A 59 3.30 18.56 -1.31
C ILE A 59 2.22 17.53 -1.64
N VAL A 60 1.08 18.01 -2.12
CA VAL A 60 -0.01 17.15 -2.61
C VAL A 60 0.23 16.80 -4.08
N HIS A 61 0.17 15.51 -4.40
CA HIS A 61 0.30 14.99 -5.77
C HIS A 61 -1.04 14.79 -6.44
N SER A 62 -2.04 14.34 -5.69
CA SER A 62 -3.40 14.11 -6.21
C SER A 62 -4.43 14.11 -5.08
N ILE A 63 -5.65 14.52 -5.42
CA ILE A 63 -6.82 14.45 -4.55
C ILE A 63 -7.88 13.62 -5.26
N ASP A 64 -8.21 12.46 -4.71
CA ASP A 64 -9.31 11.62 -5.17
C ASP A 64 -10.55 11.90 -4.30
N TYR A 65 -11.44 12.77 -4.82
CA TYR A 65 -12.70 13.07 -4.18
C TYR A 65 -13.75 12.00 -4.52
N LYS A 66 -14.34 11.35 -3.51
CA LYS A 66 -15.44 10.41 -3.72
C LYS A 66 -16.78 11.14 -3.66
N LEU A 67 -17.33 11.50 -4.83
CA LEU A 67 -18.66 12.10 -4.94
C LEU A 67 -19.72 11.33 -4.13
N GLY A 68 -20.43 12.04 -3.25
CA GLY A 68 -21.49 11.47 -2.39
C GLY A 68 -21.03 10.91 -1.04
N ILE A 69 -19.72 10.90 -0.79
CA ILE A 69 -19.13 10.59 0.52
C ILE A 69 -18.25 11.78 0.86
N ASP A 70 -18.46 12.46 1.98
CA ASP A 70 -17.67 13.63 2.38
C ASP A 70 -16.27 13.20 2.86
N ARG A 71 -15.53 12.55 1.96
CA ARG A 71 -14.28 11.85 2.20
C ARG A 71 -13.39 11.98 0.97
N SER A 72 -12.18 12.46 1.20
CA SER A 72 -11.14 12.58 0.18
C SER A 72 -9.96 11.67 0.51
N SER A 73 -9.42 11.03 -0.51
CA SER A 73 -8.15 10.31 -0.42
C SER A 73 -7.09 11.15 -1.12
N ILE A 74 -6.01 11.50 -0.43
CA ILE A 74 -5.04 12.48 -0.89
C ILE A 74 -3.67 11.81 -0.87
N ASN A 75 -2.93 11.90 -1.98
CA ASN A 75 -1.56 11.41 -2.05
C ASN A 75 -0.61 12.57 -1.81
N VAL A 76 0.29 12.41 -0.84
CA VAL A 76 1.18 13.46 -0.35
C VAL A 76 2.60 12.91 -0.27
N SER A 77 3.61 13.78 -0.38
CA SER A 77 4.99 13.46 0.02
C SER A 77 5.62 14.63 0.79
N PRO A 78 6.68 14.41 1.58
CA PRO A 78 7.55 15.50 2.02
C PRO A 78 8.14 16.25 0.82
N THR A 79 8.42 17.54 0.97
CA THR A 79 9.01 18.36 -0.12
C THR A 79 10.45 17.97 -0.44
N ASP A 80 11.18 17.45 0.54
CA ASP A 80 12.55 16.98 0.46
C ASP A 80 12.68 15.50 0.06
N GLU A 81 11.57 14.74 0.03
CA GLU A 81 11.53 13.31 -0.27
C GLU A 81 10.36 12.95 -1.21
N LEU A 82 10.41 13.43 -2.46
CA LEU A 82 9.29 13.31 -3.42
C LEU A 82 8.92 11.88 -3.84
N THR A 83 9.82 10.92 -3.62
CA THR A 83 9.57 9.49 -3.87
C THR A 83 8.70 8.85 -2.78
N ASP A 84 8.65 9.47 -1.60
CA ASP A 84 8.01 8.92 -0.41
C ASP A 84 6.58 9.38 -0.29
N LYS A 85 5.76 8.77 -1.13
CA LYS A 85 4.33 9.05 -1.21
C LYS A 85 3.57 8.24 -0.18
N PHE A 86 2.71 8.91 0.56
CA PHE A 86 1.77 8.31 1.51
C PHE A 86 0.37 8.86 1.29
N LYS A 87 -0.62 8.17 1.87
CA LYS A 87 -2.02 8.56 1.79
C LYS A 87 -2.43 9.36 3.02
N VAL A 88 -3.25 10.38 2.78
CA VAL A 88 -4.04 11.07 3.79
C VAL A 88 -5.52 10.87 3.47
N VAL A 89 -6.31 10.51 4.47
CA VAL A 89 -7.76 10.45 4.39
C VAL A 89 -8.32 11.65 5.13
N TYR A 90 -8.98 12.53 4.38
CA TYR A 90 -9.70 13.68 4.93
C TYR A 90 -11.18 13.33 5.05
N PHE A 91 -11.74 13.45 6.26
CA PHE A 91 -13.17 13.34 6.53
C PHE A 91 -13.75 14.75 6.67
N GLY A 92 -14.66 15.12 5.77
CA GLY A 92 -15.19 16.46 5.70
C GLY A 92 -16.19 16.81 6.79
N ASP A 93 -16.72 18.02 6.69
CA ASP A 93 -17.46 18.71 7.75
C ASP A 93 -18.81 18.03 8.10
N ASN A 94 -19.29 17.07 7.29
CA ASN A 94 -20.50 16.29 7.56
C ASN A 94 -20.29 15.10 8.52
N TYR A 95 -19.05 14.76 8.87
CA TYR A 95 -18.76 13.77 9.91
C TYR A 95 -18.82 14.44 11.30
N ARG A 96 -19.31 13.70 12.31
CA ARG A 96 -19.48 14.22 13.69
C ARG A 96 -18.20 14.82 14.27
N ASP A 97 -17.07 14.24 13.90
CA ASP A 97 -15.75 14.73 14.24
C ASP A 97 -14.99 14.88 12.92
N LYS A 98 -14.63 16.12 12.58
CA LYS A 98 -13.72 16.40 11.48
C LYS A 98 -12.39 15.72 11.79
N GLU A 99 -12.00 14.77 10.95
CA GLU A 99 -10.83 13.94 11.20
C GLU A 99 -9.93 13.92 9.97
N ILE A 100 -8.63 14.06 10.19
CA ILE A 100 -7.60 13.85 9.17
C ILE A 100 -6.75 12.69 9.66
N ARG A 101 -6.65 11.65 8.84
CA ARG A 101 -5.81 10.47 9.11
C ARG A 101 -4.73 10.38 8.06
N ASP A 102 -3.54 9.99 8.45
CA ASP A 102 -2.40 9.89 7.54
C ASP A 102 -1.60 8.63 7.81
N ASP A 103 -1.02 8.07 6.74
CA ASP A 103 -0.21 6.87 6.79
C ASP A 103 1.30 7.20 6.85
N TYR A 104 1.68 8.43 7.24
CA TYR A 104 3.08 8.88 7.16
C TYR A 104 3.97 8.14 8.18
N MET A 105 3.46 7.90 9.39
CA MET A 105 4.20 7.11 10.38
C MET A 105 4.43 5.67 9.95
N SER A 106 3.42 5.05 9.30
CA SER A 106 3.57 3.74 8.67
C SER A 106 4.71 3.72 7.65
N LEU A 107 4.80 4.75 6.81
CA LEU A 107 5.87 4.89 5.83
C LEU A 107 7.24 5.05 6.51
N THR A 108 7.35 5.91 7.51
CA THR A 108 8.59 6.15 8.27
C THR A 108 9.08 4.89 8.95
N TRP A 109 8.22 4.18 9.68
CA TRP A 109 8.60 2.93 10.35
C TRP A 109 8.96 1.83 9.36
N LYS A 110 8.29 1.75 8.21
CA LYS A 110 8.67 0.82 7.15
C LYS A 110 10.08 1.11 6.62
N LYS A 111 10.44 2.39 6.40
CA LYS A 111 11.80 2.78 5.99
C LYS A 111 12.85 2.41 7.02
N GLU A 112 12.55 2.56 8.30
CA GLU A 112 13.48 2.19 9.38
C GLU A 112 13.60 0.67 9.55
N ALA A 113 12.52 -0.07 9.35
CA ALA A 113 12.48 -1.52 9.45
C ALA A 113 13.15 -2.23 8.26
N ASP A 114 13.03 -1.69 7.04
CA ASP A 114 13.52 -2.31 5.81
C ASP A 114 15.01 -2.71 5.85
N PRO A 115 15.97 -1.83 6.18
CA PRO A 115 17.38 -2.21 6.21
C PRO A 115 17.65 -3.29 7.28
N LEU A 116 16.91 -3.27 8.39
CA LEU A 116 17.06 -4.25 9.47
C LEU A 116 16.56 -5.63 9.04
N ILE A 117 15.34 -5.72 8.51
CA ILE A 117 14.74 -6.98 8.04
C ILE A 117 15.54 -7.54 6.87
N ARG A 118 15.96 -6.69 5.91
CA ARG A 118 16.80 -7.13 4.78
C ARG A 118 18.18 -7.60 5.22
N SER A 119 18.78 -6.95 6.21
CA SER A 119 20.07 -7.40 6.76
C SER A 119 19.95 -8.80 7.36
N ILE A 120 18.89 -9.08 8.13
CA ILE A 120 18.64 -10.41 8.71
C ILE A 120 18.35 -11.44 7.62
N PHE A 121 17.52 -11.09 6.64
CA PHE A 121 17.24 -11.94 5.49
C PHE A 121 18.53 -12.37 4.77
N ASN A 122 19.41 -11.42 4.43
CA ASN A 122 20.65 -11.67 3.69
C ASN A 122 21.69 -12.51 4.47
N LYS A 123 21.52 -12.70 5.79
CA LYS A 123 22.38 -13.62 6.57
C LYS A 123 22.06 -15.08 6.29
N TYR A 124 20.80 -15.38 5.99
CA TYR A 124 20.28 -16.75 5.93
C TYR A 124 19.83 -17.16 4.54
N PHE A 125 19.52 -16.19 3.69
CA PHE A 125 19.06 -16.41 2.33
C PHE A 125 19.95 -15.68 1.33
N SER A 126 20.24 -16.37 0.23
CA SER A 126 20.87 -15.77 -0.95
C SER A 126 19.80 -15.04 -1.75
N THR A 127 20.05 -13.76 -2.06
CA THR A 127 19.16 -12.95 -2.92
C THR A 127 19.10 -13.43 -4.36
N LEU A 128 20.00 -14.35 -4.74
CA LEU A 128 20.03 -15.01 -6.05
C LEU A 128 19.12 -16.25 -6.13
N ASP A 129 18.65 -16.74 -4.98
CA ASP A 129 17.92 -18.00 -4.87
C ASP A 129 16.53 -17.81 -4.25
N VAL A 130 16.37 -16.80 -3.39
CA VAL A 130 15.12 -16.51 -2.68
C VAL A 130 14.76 -15.04 -2.79
N HIS A 131 13.53 -14.79 -3.25
CA HIS A 131 12.93 -13.46 -3.27
C HIS A 131 12.04 -13.29 -2.05
N MET A 132 12.21 -12.19 -1.32
CA MET A 132 11.42 -11.86 -0.15
C MET A 132 10.54 -10.65 -0.44
N GLU A 133 9.23 -10.85 -0.32
CA GLU A 133 8.28 -9.77 -0.08
C GLU A 133 8.00 -9.70 1.41
N TYR A 134 7.86 -8.51 1.98
CA TYR A 134 7.31 -8.39 3.32
C TYR A 134 6.42 -7.15 3.45
N ASN A 135 5.44 -7.26 4.34
CA ASN A 135 4.64 -6.13 4.76
C ASN A 135 4.77 -5.99 6.27
N LEU A 136 4.97 -4.74 6.70
CA LEU A 136 4.87 -4.32 8.08
C LEU A 136 3.50 -3.67 8.24
N LEU A 137 2.61 -4.31 8.97
CA LEU A 137 1.24 -3.85 9.21
C LEU A 137 1.09 -3.42 10.66
N LEU A 138 0.38 -2.32 10.88
CA LEU A 138 0.03 -1.88 12.22
C LEU A 138 -1.25 -2.57 12.67
N THR A 139 -1.22 -3.16 13.86
CA THR A 139 -2.39 -3.82 14.46
C THR A 139 -3.38 -2.81 15.04
N ASP A 140 -2.89 -1.63 15.42
CA ASP A 140 -3.69 -0.54 15.97
C ASP A 140 -3.47 0.75 15.15
N ILE A 141 -4.35 0.94 14.17
CA ILE A 141 -4.40 2.09 13.26
C ILE A 141 -4.62 3.43 13.97
N TRP A 142 -5.04 3.43 15.24
CA TRP A 142 -5.26 4.68 15.98
C TRP A 142 -3.96 5.27 16.55
N LEU A 143 -2.90 4.45 16.68
CA LEU A 143 -1.60 4.91 17.16
C LEU A 143 -0.88 5.80 16.13
N GLU A 144 -1.12 5.60 14.83
CA GLU A 144 -0.56 6.44 13.75
C GLU A 144 -0.96 7.91 13.89
N ASN A 145 -2.15 8.16 14.42
CA ASN A 145 -2.66 9.51 14.64
C ASN A 145 -2.14 10.14 15.94
N THR A 146 -1.59 9.32 16.85
CA THR A 146 -1.14 9.76 18.18
C THR A 146 0.34 10.14 18.20
N TYR A 147 1.16 9.55 17.32
CA TYR A 147 2.62 9.78 17.27
C TYR A 147 3.06 10.61 16.06
N ASN A 148 4.26 11.17 16.15
CA ASN A 148 4.95 11.77 15.02
C ASN A 148 6.38 11.21 14.87
N ASP A 149 6.99 11.41 13.70
CA ASP A 149 8.29 10.85 13.33
C ASP A 149 9.43 11.42 14.20
N LEU A 150 9.19 12.58 14.80
CA LEU A 150 10.09 13.24 15.74
C LEU A 150 10.07 12.63 17.15
N THR A 151 9.09 11.80 17.50
CA THR A 151 8.89 11.32 18.89
C THR A 151 9.10 9.83 19.11
N LEU A 152 8.96 8.98 18.08
CA LEU A 152 9.04 7.52 18.28
C LEU A 152 9.60 6.79 17.05
N SER A 153 10.89 6.42 17.10
CA SER A 153 11.50 5.58 16.06
C SER A 153 11.01 4.13 16.16
N PHE A 154 11.07 3.38 15.06
CA PHE A 154 10.66 1.97 15.00
C PHE A 154 11.29 1.09 16.11
N PRO A 155 12.61 1.16 16.40
CA PRO A 155 13.19 0.40 17.51
C PRO A 155 12.69 0.83 18.89
N GLN A 156 12.35 2.11 19.09
CA GLN A 156 11.77 2.59 20.35
C GLN A 156 10.32 2.11 20.48
N THR A 157 9.55 2.18 19.39
CA THR A 157 8.19 1.69 19.30
C THR A 157 8.12 0.21 19.67
N LEU A 158 8.99 -0.64 19.10
CA LEU A 158 9.05 -2.07 19.42
C LEU A 158 9.35 -2.36 20.90
N LYS A 159 10.19 -1.53 21.55
CA LYS A 159 10.49 -1.68 22.98
C LYS A 159 9.30 -1.36 23.89
N ILE A 160 8.47 -0.39 23.49
CA ILE A 160 7.33 0.08 24.29
C ILE A 160 6.09 -0.75 24.00
N ARG A 161 5.89 -1.11 22.72
CA ARG A 161 4.73 -1.84 22.19
C ARG A 161 5.19 -2.93 21.22
N PRO A 162 5.68 -4.07 21.72
CA PRO A 162 6.13 -5.19 20.88
C PRO A 162 4.97 -5.86 20.10
N ASP A 163 3.72 -5.57 20.44
CA ASP A 163 2.49 -6.11 19.85
C ASP A 163 1.91 -5.24 18.72
N ILE A 164 2.47 -4.06 18.48
CA ILE A 164 1.88 -3.06 17.57
C ILE A 164 2.10 -3.38 16.10
N PHE A 165 3.15 -4.14 15.79
CA PHE A 165 3.47 -4.52 14.43
C PHE A 165 3.16 -5.98 14.21
N PHE A 166 2.54 -6.23 13.07
CA PHE A 166 2.35 -7.54 12.51
C PHE A 166 3.09 -7.61 11.18
N THR A 167 3.98 -8.58 11.04
CA THR A 167 4.80 -8.70 9.84
C THR A 167 4.36 -9.92 9.06
N THR A 168 4.03 -9.75 7.78
CA THR A 168 3.86 -10.88 6.86
C THR A 168 5.09 -10.95 5.97
N VAL A 169 5.72 -12.11 5.88
CA VAL A 169 6.84 -12.38 4.99
C VAL A 169 6.40 -13.42 3.96
N LYS A 170 6.70 -13.19 2.70
CA LYS A 170 6.55 -14.18 1.64
C LYS A 170 7.92 -14.48 1.05
N LEU A 171 8.26 -15.76 0.98
CA LEU A 171 9.48 -16.25 0.39
C LEU A 171 9.14 -16.98 -0.91
N HIS A 172 9.75 -16.57 -2.01
CA HIS A 172 9.53 -17.11 -3.33
C HIS A 172 10.84 -17.73 -3.84
N MET A 173 10.79 -18.98 -4.28
CA MET A 173 11.97 -19.74 -4.71
C MET A 173 11.62 -20.83 -5.73
N LEU A 174 12.62 -21.39 -6.39
CA LEU A 174 12.45 -22.51 -7.33
C LEU A 174 12.58 -23.87 -6.61
N ASN A 175 11.93 -24.89 -7.17
CA ASN A 175 11.90 -26.28 -6.64
C ASN A 175 13.23 -27.05 -6.68
N ASN A 176 14.31 -26.43 -7.12
CA ASN A 176 15.67 -26.98 -7.03
C ASN A 176 16.36 -26.67 -5.68
N THR A 177 15.68 -25.98 -4.78
CA THR A 177 16.21 -25.61 -3.48
C THR A 177 16.02 -26.74 -2.46
N ASN A 178 17.04 -27.00 -1.61
CA ASN A 178 16.98 -28.05 -0.61
C ASN A 178 16.04 -27.67 0.57
N GLU A 179 14.95 -28.42 0.74
CA GLU A 179 13.94 -28.18 1.80
C GLU A 179 14.51 -28.11 3.22
N ALA A 180 15.51 -28.95 3.54
CA ALA A 180 16.13 -28.94 4.86
C ALA A 180 16.93 -27.65 5.11
N GLN A 181 17.65 -27.18 4.08
CA GLN A 181 18.37 -25.90 4.16
C GLN A 181 17.40 -24.72 4.26
N ILE A 182 16.31 -24.73 3.48
CA ILE A 182 15.26 -23.71 3.57
C ILE A 182 14.68 -23.69 4.98
N SER A 183 14.33 -24.87 5.51
CA SER A 183 13.70 -24.96 6.81
C SER A 183 14.58 -24.42 7.93
N ASP A 184 15.88 -24.71 7.92
CA ASP A 184 16.82 -24.18 8.90
C ASP A 184 17.01 -22.66 8.74
N ALA A 185 17.11 -22.16 7.50
CA ALA A 185 17.21 -20.74 7.21
C ALA A 185 15.96 -19.96 7.68
N VAL A 186 14.76 -20.49 7.43
CA VAL A 186 13.49 -19.91 7.90
C VAL A 186 13.44 -19.84 9.43
N LEU A 187 13.87 -20.91 10.12
CA LEU A 187 13.90 -20.93 11.58
C LEU A 187 14.87 -19.90 12.15
N LEU A 188 16.08 -19.77 11.58
CA LEU A 188 17.08 -18.81 12.04
C LEU A 188 16.66 -17.37 11.77
N PHE A 189 16.14 -17.11 10.56
CA PHE A 189 15.56 -15.83 10.18
C PHE A 189 14.45 -15.40 11.15
N THR A 190 13.52 -16.30 11.44
CA THR A 190 12.41 -16.03 12.37
C THR A 190 12.93 -15.74 13.78
N LYS A 191 13.90 -16.51 14.27
CA LYS A 191 14.49 -16.31 15.60
C LYS A 191 15.15 -14.93 15.73
N GLU A 192 15.88 -14.47 14.72
CA GLU A 192 16.48 -13.12 14.76
C GLU A 192 15.42 -12.01 14.71
N LEU A 193 14.34 -12.18 13.93
CA LEU A 193 13.22 -11.23 13.95
C LEU A 193 12.53 -11.18 15.32
N GLN A 194 12.28 -12.33 15.94
CA GLN A 194 11.66 -12.42 17.26
C GLN A 194 12.54 -11.79 18.36
N GLN A 195 13.87 -11.83 18.24
CA GLN A 195 14.78 -11.11 19.15
C GLN A 195 14.59 -9.59 19.10
N LEU A 196 14.08 -9.07 17.98
CA LEU A 196 13.71 -7.67 17.80
C LEU A 196 12.25 -7.40 18.17
N SER A 197 11.53 -8.38 18.75
CA SER A 197 10.08 -8.32 18.99
C SER A 197 9.26 -8.17 17.70
N ILE A 198 9.78 -8.64 16.57
CA ILE A 198 9.06 -8.73 15.31
C ILE A 198 8.57 -10.18 15.18
N ASN A 199 7.26 -10.39 15.23
CA ASN A 199 6.66 -11.72 15.07
C ASN A 199 6.12 -11.86 13.64
N PRO A 200 6.79 -12.65 12.78
CA PRO A 200 6.36 -12.81 11.40
C PRO A 200 5.35 -13.95 11.23
N GLU A 201 4.41 -13.78 10.32
CA GLU A 201 3.78 -14.89 9.60
C GLU A 201 4.53 -15.12 8.29
N ILE A 202 4.88 -16.36 7.99
CA ILE A 202 5.71 -16.70 6.83
C ILE A 202 4.90 -17.54 5.84
N SER A 203 4.78 -17.05 4.62
CA SER A 203 4.33 -17.82 3.46
C SER A 203 5.54 -18.23 2.62
N ILE A 204 5.64 -19.49 2.23
CA ILE A 204 6.68 -20.00 1.35
C ILE A 204 6.01 -20.51 0.07
N TYR A 205 6.49 -20.03 -1.06
CA TYR A 205 6.04 -20.37 -2.40
C TYR A 205 7.19 -20.98 -3.17
N ILE A 206 7.08 -22.28 -3.47
CA ILE A 206 8.03 -22.99 -4.33
C ILE A 206 7.42 -23.15 -5.71
N TYR A 207 8.09 -22.58 -6.70
CA TYR A 207 7.66 -22.60 -8.09
C TYR A 207 8.39 -23.68 -8.87
N ASP A 208 7.71 -24.19 -9.89
CA ASP A 208 8.29 -25.18 -10.80
C ASP A 208 9.35 -24.53 -11.70
N GLU A 209 10.60 -24.99 -11.60
CA GLU A 209 11.71 -24.50 -12.41
C GLU A 209 11.50 -24.72 -13.92
N TYR A 210 10.70 -25.71 -14.32
CA TYR A 210 10.39 -25.93 -15.74
C TYR A 210 9.67 -24.75 -16.38
N TYR A 211 8.90 -23.99 -15.59
CA TYR A 211 8.14 -22.84 -16.09
C TYR A 211 8.89 -21.53 -16.00
N PHE A 212 9.82 -21.41 -15.06
CA PHE A 212 10.51 -20.16 -14.79
C PHE A 212 11.95 -20.13 -15.27
N GLU A 213 12.51 -21.19 -15.87
CA GLU A 213 13.87 -21.31 -16.46
C GLU A 213 15.06 -20.99 -15.52
N ASN A 214 15.02 -19.85 -14.82
CA ASN A 214 15.97 -19.35 -13.86
C ASN A 214 15.29 -18.38 -12.86
N TYR A 215 15.97 -18.11 -11.75
CA TYR A 215 15.46 -17.23 -10.69
C TYR A 215 15.23 -15.78 -11.15
N SER A 216 16.07 -15.24 -12.04
CA SER A 216 15.91 -13.88 -12.56
C SER A 216 14.57 -13.68 -13.28
N THR A 217 14.10 -14.72 -13.99
CA THR A 217 12.80 -14.71 -14.66
C THR A 217 11.66 -14.75 -13.66
N LEU A 218 11.74 -15.62 -12.64
CA LEU A 218 10.76 -15.65 -11.54
C LEU A 218 10.65 -14.29 -10.85
N GLN A 219 11.79 -13.68 -10.50
CA GLN A 219 11.83 -12.38 -9.84
C GLN A 219 11.19 -11.28 -10.70
N SER A 220 11.48 -11.25 -12.00
CA SER A 220 10.88 -10.27 -12.92
C SER A 220 9.36 -10.42 -13.01
N GLU A 221 8.86 -11.66 -13.03
CA GLU A 221 7.41 -11.90 -13.04
C GLU A 221 6.76 -11.44 -11.74
N ILE A 222 7.33 -11.79 -10.58
CA ILE A 222 6.82 -11.33 -9.28
C ILE A 222 6.72 -9.79 -9.24
N GLN A 223 7.78 -9.09 -9.63
CA GLN A 223 7.83 -7.62 -9.65
C GLN A 223 6.81 -6.98 -10.60
N LYS A 224 6.46 -7.63 -11.72
CA LYS A 224 5.40 -7.13 -12.62
C LYS A 224 4.04 -7.11 -11.93
N VAL A 225 3.79 -8.06 -11.03
CA VAL A 225 2.48 -8.25 -10.39
C VAL A 225 2.39 -7.63 -9.00
N GLU A 226 3.49 -7.19 -8.43
CA GLU A 226 3.49 -6.23 -7.31
C GLU A 226 2.70 -4.94 -7.65
N SER A 227 2.42 -4.65 -8.93
CA SER A 227 1.48 -3.60 -9.35
C SER A 227 -0.01 -3.91 -9.11
N GLY A 228 -0.37 -5.12 -8.66
CA GLY A 228 -1.74 -5.48 -8.32
C GLY A 228 -1.88 -6.87 -7.67
N PHE A 229 -1.87 -6.91 -6.33
CA PHE A 229 -2.44 -7.87 -5.35
C PHE A 229 -2.86 -9.31 -5.74
N SER A 230 -2.32 -9.91 -6.81
CA SER A 230 -2.63 -11.27 -7.23
C SER A 230 -1.40 -12.15 -7.08
N ILE A 231 -1.55 -13.32 -6.47
CA ILE A 231 -0.48 -14.32 -6.47
C ILE A 231 -0.39 -14.82 -7.91
N LEU A 232 0.70 -14.48 -8.59
CA LEU A 232 1.01 -14.98 -9.93
C LEU A 232 0.99 -16.51 -9.91
N HIS A 233 0.28 -17.06 -10.89
CA HIS A 233 0.44 -18.45 -11.30
C HIS A 233 0.27 -19.47 -10.18
N SER A 234 -0.87 -19.46 -9.50
CA SER A 234 -1.19 -20.52 -8.53
C SER A 234 -1.09 -21.93 -9.12
N ASP A 235 -1.25 -22.04 -10.44
CA ASP A 235 -1.08 -23.26 -11.24
C ASP A 235 0.39 -23.71 -11.39
N LYS A 236 1.37 -22.83 -11.15
CA LYS A 236 2.81 -23.11 -11.25
C LYS A 236 3.50 -23.25 -9.89
N ILE A 237 2.74 -23.13 -8.80
CA ILE A 237 3.24 -23.32 -7.44
C ILE A 237 3.15 -24.81 -7.11
N VAL A 238 4.31 -25.43 -6.90
CA VAL A 238 4.43 -26.84 -6.53
C VAL A 238 4.17 -27.02 -5.03
N THR A 239 4.67 -26.08 -4.22
CA THR A 239 4.48 -26.06 -2.77
C THR A 239 4.01 -24.69 -2.32
N LYS A 240 2.93 -24.66 -1.55
CA LYS A 240 2.49 -23.50 -0.78
C LYS A 240 2.45 -23.87 0.69
N CYS A 241 3.33 -23.25 1.45
CA CYS A 241 3.41 -23.43 2.90
C CYS A 241 3.08 -22.11 3.59
N TYR A 242 2.25 -22.14 4.63
CA TYR A 242 1.90 -20.97 5.43
C TYR A 242 2.07 -21.33 6.90
N LEU A 243 2.85 -20.53 7.61
CA LEU A 243 3.28 -20.79 8.97
C LEU A 243 3.03 -19.55 9.83
N ARG A 244 2.30 -19.74 10.91
CA ARG A 244 2.11 -18.75 11.97
C ARG A 244 3.22 -18.84 13.02
N ASP A 245 3.28 -17.84 13.89
CA ASP A 245 4.33 -17.71 14.92
C ASP A 245 4.48 -18.96 15.81
N ASP A 246 3.38 -19.65 16.12
CA ASP A 246 3.41 -20.89 16.92
C ASP A 246 3.95 -22.10 16.15
N GLU A 247 3.83 -22.10 14.82
CA GLU A 247 4.28 -23.15 13.92
C GLU A 247 5.78 -22.99 13.58
N LEU A 248 6.31 -21.76 13.61
CA LEU A 248 7.70 -21.40 13.32
C LEU A 248 8.73 -21.77 14.41
N LYS A 249 8.34 -22.60 15.39
CA LYS A 249 9.18 -22.95 16.54
C LYS A 249 10.17 -24.08 16.28
N SER A 250 10.01 -24.83 15.19
CA SER A 250 10.90 -25.96 14.89
C SER A 250 11.06 -26.22 13.39
N THR A 251 12.26 -26.66 12.99
CA THR A 251 12.56 -27.16 11.65
C THR A 251 11.59 -28.27 11.23
N LYS A 252 11.14 -29.11 12.18
CA LYS A 252 10.20 -30.20 11.91
C LYS A 252 8.87 -29.70 11.34
N ASN A 253 8.29 -28.66 11.94
CA ASN A 253 7.00 -28.11 11.48
C ASN A 253 7.14 -27.44 10.12
N ILE A 254 8.23 -26.70 9.93
CA ILE A 254 8.51 -26.02 8.66
C ILE A 254 8.70 -27.06 7.55
N LEU A 255 9.48 -28.12 7.80
CA LEU A 255 9.66 -29.24 6.86
C LEU A 255 8.36 -29.97 6.54
N ALA A 256 7.52 -30.25 7.53
CA ALA A 256 6.21 -30.87 7.31
C ALA A 256 5.37 -30.01 6.35
N CYS A 257 5.31 -28.71 6.61
CA CYS A 257 4.61 -27.74 5.78
C CYS A 257 5.18 -27.65 4.34
N LEU A 258 6.51 -27.71 4.17
CA LEU A 258 7.15 -27.75 2.85
C LEU A 258 6.81 -29.03 2.07
N LYS A 259 6.52 -30.13 2.77
CA LYS A 259 6.11 -31.41 2.17
C LYS A 259 4.60 -31.54 1.96
N GLY A 260 3.82 -30.55 2.41
CA GLY A 260 2.36 -30.58 2.36
C GLY A 260 1.72 -31.53 3.39
N GLU A 261 2.40 -31.78 4.51
CA GLU A 261 1.93 -32.59 5.65
C GLU A 261 1.16 -31.78 6.69
#